data_AF-A0A3N6FP24-F1
#
_entry.id   AF-A0A3N6FP24-F1
#
_cell.length_a   1.000
_cell.length_b   1.000
_cell.length_c   1.000
_cell.angle_alpha   90.00
_cell.angle_beta   90.00
_cell.angle_gamma   90.00
#
_symmetry.space_group_name_H-M   'P 1'
#
loop_
_entity.id
_entity.type
_entity.pdbx_description
1 polymer ?
#
loop_
_entity_poly.entity_id
_entity_poly.type
_entity_poly.pdbx_seq_one_letter_code
_entity_poly.pdbx_strand_id
1 'polypeptide(L)' 'MNTKLLADAAERAGWTGVQAALGILIVDLANIDLWWAAPIGLVLASAKGWVAGRLVGRAGTASTLPAAKDPATPPNLTA' A
#
# COMPACT_ATOMS: atom_id res chain seq x y z
N MET A 1 1.26 -19.31 -14.19
CA MET A 1 1.06 -18.46 -12.99
C MET A 1 0.09 -17.35 -13.36
N ASN A 2 -0.93 -17.08 -12.55
CA ASN A 2 -2.04 -16.18 -12.92
C ASN A 2 -1.54 -14.73 -12.91
N THR A 3 -1.52 -14.04 -14.06
CA THR A 3 -0.97 -12.67 -14.24
C THR A 3 -1.56 -11.64 -13.28
N LYS A 4 -2.82 -11.85 -12.88
CA LYS A 4 -3.51 -11.05 -11.86
C LYS A 4 -2.84 -11.09 -10.48
N LEU A 5 -2.42 -12.28 -10.04
CA LEU A 5 -1.76 -12.46 -8.74
C LEU A 5 -0.37 -11.81 -8.72
N LEU A 6 0.33 -11.84 -9.86
CA LEU A 6 1.65 -11.23 -10.00
C LEU A 6 1.58 -9.70 -9.93
N ALA A 7 0.58 -9.10 -10.58
CA ALA A 7 0.33 -7.66 -10.53
C ALA A 7 -0.05 -7.19 -9.12
N ASP A 8 -0.98 -7.88 -8.44
CA ASP A 8 -1.36 -7.57 -7.05
C ASP A 8 -0.17 -7.68 -6.09
N ALA A 9 0.63 -8.74 -6.22
CA ALA A 9 1.84 -8.92 -5.41
C ALA A 9 2.87 -7.80 -5.65
N ALA A 10 3.10 -7.41 -6.90
CA ALA A 10 4.04 -6.34 -7.24
C ALA A 10 3.60 -4.98 -6.69
N GLU A 11 2.31 -4.67 -6.78
CA GLU A 11 1.74 -3.42 -6.23
C GLU A 11 1.90 -3.36 -4.71
N ARG A 12 1.55 -4.44 -4.00
CA ARG A 12 1.69 -4.51 -2.54
C ARG A 12 3.16 -4.42 -2.10
N ALA A 13 4.05 -5.09 -2.82
CA ALA A 13 5.49 -5.06 -2.55
C ALA A 13 6.05 -3.64 -2.78
N GLY A 14 5.70 -3.00 -3.90
CA GLY A 14 6.13 -1.64 -4.21
C GLY A 14 5.68 -0.64 -3.14
N TRP A 15 4.42 -0.69 -2.74
CA TRP A 15 3.88 0.17 -1.70
C TRP A 15 4.48 -0.08 -0.31
N THR A 16 4.94 -1.29 -0.03
CA THR A 16 5.64 -1.62 1.21
C THR A 16 7.07 -1.09 1.17
N GLY A 17 7.74 -1.23 0.03
CA GLY A 17 9.08 -0.68 -0.19
C GLY A 17 9.12 0.85 -0.04
N VAL A 18 8.17 1.56 -0.66
CA VAL A 18 8.05 3.03 -0.54
C VAL A 18 7.87 3.44 0.92
N GLN A 19 7.00 2.74 1.66
CA GLN A 19 6.75 3.03 3.07
C GLN A 19 8.01 2.83 3.94
N ALA A 20 8.77 1.75 3.71
CA ALA A 20 10.00 1.49 4.43
C ALA A 20 11.08 2.53 4.12
N ALA A 21 11.25 2.89 2.84
CA ALA A 21 12.17 3.93 2.42
C ALA A 21 11.83 5.28 3.06
N LEU A 22 10.54 5.64 3.11
CA LEU A 22 10.08 6.88 3.75
C LEU A 22 10.37 6.88 5.26
N GLY A 23 10.12 5.76 5.95
CA GLY A 23 10.41 5.64 7.38
C GLY A 23 11.90 5.84 7.70
N ILE A 24 12.79 5.23 6.92
CA ILE A 24 14.24 5.40 7.04
C ILE A 24 14.64 6.86 6.75
N LEU A 25 14.11 7.44 5.67
CA LEU A 25 14.40 8.82 5.30
C LEU A 25 13.99 9.82 6.39
N ILE A 26 12.83 9.61 7.04
CA ILE A 26 12.38 10.48 8.14
C ILE A 26 13.35 10.40 9.32
N VAL A 27 13.79 9.21 9.69
CA VAL A 27 14.74 8.99 10.79
C VAL A 27 16.07 9.69 10.50
N ASP A 28 16.60 9.50 9.29
CA ASP A 28 17.85 10.10 8.84
C ASP A 28 17.76 11.64 8.79
N LEU A 29 16.69 12.17 8.18
CA LEU A 29 16.47 13.61 8.05
C LEU A 29 16.24 14.30 9.40
N ALA A 30 15.56 13.63 10.33
CA ALA A 30 15.32 14.15 11.67
C ALA A 30 16.51 13.88 12.63
N ASN A 31 17.55 13.17 12.19
CA ASN A 31 18.70 12.74 12.97
C ASN A 31 18.29 12.10 14.32
N ILE A 32 17.31 11.20 14.26
CA ILE A 32 16.83 10.43 15.41
C ILE A 32 17.32 8.99 15.32
N ASP A 33 17.26 8.27 16.43
CA ASP A 33 17.73 6.91 16.52
C ASP A 33 16.95 5.95 15.58
N LEU A 34 17.65 5.00 14.96
CA LEU A 34 17.09 4.06 13.97
C LEU A 34 15.96 3.20 14.53
N TRP A 35 15.89 2.97 15.84
CA TRP A 35 14.78 2.27 16.47
C TRP A 35 13.43 2.98 16.27
N TRP A 36 13.44 4.28 15.93
CA TRP A 36 12.22 5.02 15.55
C TRP A 36 11.71 4.71 14.14
N ALA A 37 12.49 4.05 13.28
CA ALA A 37 12.04 3.68 11.94
C ALA A 37 10.83 2.72 11.99
N ALA A 38 10.81 1.80 12.95
CA ALA A 38 9.70 0.85 13.14
C ALA A 38 8.38 1.53 13.54
N PRO A 39 8.31 2.36 14.60
CA PRO A 39 7.08 3.07 14.95
C PRO A 39 6.66 4.10 13.90
N ILE A 40 7.60 4.80 13.25
CA ILE A 40 7.27 5.68 12.11
C ILE A 40 6.67 4.86 10.97
N GLY A 41 7.28 3.73 10.65
CA GLY A 41 6.77 2.77 9.67
C GLY A 41 5.35 2.29 10.02
N LEU A 42 5.06 2.03 11.29
CA LEU A 42 3.73 1.67 11.77
C LEU A 42 2.72 2.79 11.52
N VAL A 43 3.05 4.03 11.88
CA VAL A 43 2.19 5.20 11.65
C VAL A 43 1.90 5.36 10.16
N LEU A 44 2.92 5.25 9.30
CA LEU A 44 2.77 5.32 7.85
C LEU A 44 1.90 4.17 7.30
N ALA A 45 2.03 2.94 7.82
CA ALA A 45 1.15 1.83 7.47
C ALA A 45 -0.30 2.13 7.85
N SER A 46 -0.55 2.61 9.07
CA SER A 46 -1.90 2.94 9.54
C SER A 46 -2.52 4.06 8.72
N ALA A 47 -1.74 5.11 8.41
CA ALA A 47 -2.19 6.22 7.58
C ALA A 47 -2.53 5.75 6.15
N LYS A 48 -1.63 4.98 5.52
CA LYS A 48 -1.86 4.37 4.21
C LYS A 48 -3.09 3.46 4.21
N GLY A 49 -3.27 2.62 5.23
CA GLY A 49 -4.44 1.76 5.39
C GLY A 49 -5.74 2.54 5.56
N TRP A 50 -5.72 3.64 6.30
CA TRP A 50 -6.87 4.54 6.45
C TRP A 50 -7.23 5.22 5.12
N VAL A 51 -6.23 5.76 4.40
CA VAL A 51 -6.43 6.38 3.08
C VAL A 51 -6.97 5.37 2.07
N ALA A 52 -6.41 4.16 2.03
CA ALA A 52 -6.92 3.09 1.17
C ALA A 52 -8.32 2.59 1.57
N GLY A 53 -8.68 2.66 2.85
CA GLY A 53 -10.01 2.26 3.32
C GLY A 53 -11.09 3.33 3.10
N ARG A 54 -10.72 4.61 3.02
CA ARG A 54 -11.67 5.73 3.04
C ARG A 54 -11.66 6.62 1.80
N LEU A 55 -10.53 6.73 1.11
CA LEU A 55 -10.31 7.70 0.01
C LEU A 55 -9.96 7.04 -1.33
N VAL A 56 -9.32 5.86 -1.33
CA VAL A 56 -8.94 5.13 -2.55
C VAL A 56 -9.71 3.79 -2.62
N GLY A 57 -9.99 3.32 -3.84
CA GLY A 57 -11.02 2.32 -4.13
C GLY A 57 -10.83 0.93 -3.49
N ARG A 58 -11.97 0.29 -3.19
CA ARG A 58 -12.08 -1.05 -2.61
C ARG A 58 -13.05 -1.89 -3.44
N ALA A 59 -12.54 -2.87 -4.19
CA ALA A 59 -13.04 -4.25 -4.27
C ALA A 59 -12.12 -5.07 -5.19
N GLY A 60 -11.23 -5.90 -4.63
CA GLY A 60 -10.39 -6.83 -5.39
C GLY A 60 -8.94 -6.94 -4.91
N THR A 61 -8.36 -5.83 -4.46
CA THR A 61 -7.09 -5.64 -3.72
C THR A 61 -5.88 -5.08 -4.48
N ALA A 62 -6.05 -4.64 -5.72
CA ALA A 62 -5.14 -3.65 -6.31
C ALA A 62 -5.47 -2.25 -5.78
N SER A 63 -4.94 -1.93 -4.60
CA SER A 63 -5.32 -0.80 -3.72
C SER A 63 -5.25 0.61 -4.33
N THR A 64 -4.70 0.78 -5.53
CA THR A 64 -4.59 2.07 -6.21
C THR A 64 -5.46 2.22 -7.44
N LEU A 65 -6.13 1.14 -7.88
CA LEU A 65 -6.97 1.16 -9.05
C LEU A 65 -8.44 1.34 -8.66
N PRO A 66 -9.22 2.13 -9.43
CA PRO A 66 -10.68 2.11 -9.31
C PRO A 66 -11.21 0.69 -9.50
N ALA A 67 -12.29 0.30 -8.82
CA ALA A 67 -12.85 -1.06 -8.88
C ALA A 67 -13.13 -1.56 -10.32
N ALA A 68 -13.49 -0.67 -11.24
CA ALA A 68 -13.68 -1.04 -12.65
C ALA A 68 -12.38 -1.47 -13.38
N LYS A 69 -11.21 -1.18 -12.82
CA LYS A 69 -9.88 -1.48 -13.36
C LYS A 69 -9.06 -2.40 -12.45
N ASP A 70 -9.57 -2.75 -11.27
CA ASP A 70 -8.89 -3.63 -10.32
C ASP A 70 -8.94 -5.08 -10.87
N PRO A 71 -7.78 -5.71 -11.18
CA PRO A 71 -7.73 -7.05 -11.75
C PRO A 71 -8.38 -8.13 -10.88
N ALA A 72 -8.53 -7.85 -9.59
CA ALA A 72 -9.05 -8.77 -8.61
C ALA A 72 -10.50 -8.45 -8.18
N THR A 73 -11.14 -7.46 -8.81
CA THR A 73 -12.60 -7.25 -8.70
C THR A 73 -13.37 -8.45 -9.27
N PRO A 74 -14.32 -9.04 -8.52
CA PRO A 74 -15.23 -10.05 -9.03
C PRO A 74 -16.07 -9.55 -10.22
N PRO A 75 -16.30 -10.37 -11.26
CA PRO A 75 -17.03 -9.96 -12.47
C PRO A 75 -18.48 -9.49 -12.23
N ASN A 76 -19.07 -9.85 -11.08
CA ASN A 76 -20.44 -9.51 -10.71
C ASN A 76 -20.58 -8.19 -9.94
N LEU A 77 -19.48 -7.48 -9.68
CA LEU A 77 -19.47 -6.18 -8.99
C LEU A 77 -19.24 -4.99 -9.94
N THR A 78 -19.00 -5.25 -11.22
CA THR A 78 -18.86 -4.24 -12.27
C THR A 78 -20.16 -4.17 -13.09
N ALA A 79 -21.18 -3.50 -12.55
CA ALA A 79 -22.33 -3.04 -13.35
C ALA A 79 -22.03 -1.66 -13.92
#